data_AF-A0A5N7WCV8-F1
#
_entry.id   AF-A0A5N7WCV8-F1
#
_cell.length_a   1.000
_cell.length_b   1.000
_cell.length_c   1.000
_cell.angle_alpha   90.00
_cell.angle_beta   90.00
_cell.angle_gamma   90.00
#
_symmetry.space_group_name_H-M   'P 1'
#
loop_
_entity.id
_entity.type
_entity.pdbx_description
1 polymer ?
#
loop_
_entity_poly.entity_id
_entity_poly.type
_entity_poly.pdbx_seq_one_letter_code
_entity_poly.pdbx_strand_id
1 'polypeptide(L)'
;MPASIPKSSAVRQAPQRSDENLVLTAIAAFLVAALVLGTVAYRYFKHSQQQQEQTRSERQAYKRYNDYLDSTEQAAAKPAASQSVPATASSPAPAAPPSMAEKLLSHPAVTPGPGFSAPGVQQTGVAIIDAIDHAQATARQ
;
A
#
# COMPACT_ATOMS: atom_id res chain seq x y z
N MET A 1 41.15 82.43 -42.64
CA MET A 1 40.17 81.95 -41.64
C MET A 1 40.23 80.44 -41.60
N PRO A 2 40.75 79.81 -40.52
CA PRO A 2 40.73 78.35 -40.42
C PRO A 2 39.42 77.87 -39.78
N ALA A 3 38.84 76.84 -40.40
CA ALA A 3 37.60 76.20 -39.99
C ALA A 3 37.77 75.44 -38.66
N SER A 4 36.81 75.60 -37.76
CA SER A 4 36.67 74.87 -36.50
C SER A 4 36.28 73.41 -36.76
N ILE A 5 37.14 72.48 -36.36
CA ILE A 5 36.85 71.05 -36.36
C ILE A 5 35.91 70.74 -35.19
N PRO A 6 34.74 70.10 -35.40
CA PRO A 6 33.92 69.66 -34.29
C PRO A 6 34.61 68.49 -33.58
N LYS A 7 34.90 68.65 -32.29
CA LYS A 7 35.28 67.53 -31.43
C LYS A 7 34.08 66.58 -31.32
N SER A 8 34.20 65.44 -31.99
CA SER A 8 33.27 64.32 -31.84
C SER A 8 33.35 63.83 -30.40
N SER A 9 32.30 64.09 -29.62
CA SER A 9 32.10 63.47 -28.31
C SER A 9 31.80 61.99 -28.55
N ALA A 10 32.86 61.18 -28.69
CA ALA A 10 32.72 59.74 -28.65
C ALA A 10 32.15 59.37 -27.27
N VAL A 11 30.85 59.06 -27.24
CA VAL A 11 30.22 58.40 -26.11
C VAL A 11 30.92 57.05 -25.98
N ARG A 12 31.89 57.01 -25.07
CA ARG A 12 32.59 55.79 -24.68
C ARG A 12 31.59 54.94 -23.90
N GLN A 13 30.80 54.14 -24.62
CA GLN A 13 30.05 53.06 -23.99
C GLN A 13 31.09 52.15 -23.35
N ALA A 14 31.15 52.17 -22.01
CA ALA A 14 31.91 51.19 -21.25
C ALA A 14 31.42 49.77 -21.62
N PRO A 15 32.26 48.72 -21.53
CA PRO A 15 31.87 47.38 -21.91
C PRO A 15 30.84 46.85 -20.89
N GLN A 16 29.57 47.14 -21.10
CA GLN A 16 28.45 46.73 -20.23
C GLN A 16 28.13 45.21 -20.36
N ARG A 17 28.84 44.52 -21.26
CA ARG A 17 28.59 43.12 -21.66
C ARG A 17 29.12 42.09 -20.65
N SER A 18 30.03 42.47 -19.76
CA SER A 18 30.67 41.54 -18.81
C SER A 18 29.78 41.17 -17.64
N ASP A 19 28.96 42.11 -17.15
CA ASP A 19 28.07 41.87 -16.01
C ASP A 19 26.84 41.07 -16.40
N GLU A 20 26.26 41.33 -17.58
CA GLU A 20 25.09 40.62 -18.08
C GLU A 20 25.34 39.11 -18.23
N ASN A 21 26.53 38.76 -18.73
CA ASN A 21 26.90 37.36 -18.92
C ASN A 21 27.19 36.65 -17.58
N LEU A 22 27.72 37.38 -16.59
CA LEU A 22 27.88 36.89 -15.21
C LEU A 22 26.52 36.67 -14.54
N VAL A 23 25.59 37.61 -14.69
CA VAL A 23 24.22 37.51 -14.17
C VAL A 23 23.50 36.33 -14.81
N LEU A 24 23.56 36.17 -16.13
CA LEU A 24 22.98 35.04 -16.85
C LEU A 24 23.56 33.70 -16.38
N THR A 25 24.89 33.63 -16.19
CA THR A 25 25.57 32.43 -15.71
C THR A 25 25.17 32.10 -14.26
N ALA A 26 25.08 33.12 -13.40
CA ALA A 26 24.65 32.96 -12.02
C ALA A 26 23.20 32.48 -11.93
N ILE A 27 22.30 33.02 -12.75
CA ILE A 27 20.90 32.58 -12.84
C ILE A 27 20.84 31.12 -13.33
N ALA A 28 21.58 30.77 -14.38
CA ALA A 28 21.63 29.41 -14.89
C ALA A 28 22.14 28.43 -13.84
N ALA A 29 23.22 28.77 -13.14
CA ALA A 29 23.77 27.96 -12.05
C ALA A 29 22.77 27.79 -10.89
N PHE A 30 22.06 28.87 -10.53
CA PHE A 30 21.04 28.82 -9.49
C PHE A 30 19.87 27.92 -9.89
N LEU A 31 19.38 28.01 -11.12
CA LEU A 31 18.30 27.16 -11.61
C LEU A 31 18.70 25.69 -11.62
N VAL A 32 19.92 25.38 -12.04
CA VAL A 32 20.45 24.00 -12.00
C VAL A 32 20.56 23.53 -10.55
N ALA A 33 21.11 24.34 -9.65
CA ALA A 33 21.21 24.01 -8.24
C ALA A 33 19.83 23.78 -7.61
N ALA A 34 18.84 24.61 -7.92
CA ALA A 34 17.47 24.47 -7.45
C ALA A 34 16.81 23.19 -7.97
N LEU A 35 17.05 22.82 -9.23
CA LEU A 35 16.55 21.57 -9.81
C LEU A 35 17.16 20.34 -9.10
N VAL A 36 18.47 20.39 -8.81
CA VAL A 36 19.15 19.31 -8.09
C VAL A 36 18.64 19.21 -6.65
N LEU A 37 18.53 20.33 -5.92
CA LEU A 37 17.95 20.34 -4.57
C LEU A 37 16.51 19.83 -4.57
N GLY A 38 15.69 20.27 -5.52
CA GLY A 38 14.30 19.85 -5.63
C GLY A 38 14.15 18.35 -5.90
N THR A 39 14.99 17.78 -6.77
CA THR A 39 14.95 16.33 -7.08
C THR A 39 15.41 15.48 -5.89
N VAL A 40 16.45 15.90 -5.17
CA VAL A 40 16.91 15.22 -3.95
C VAL A 40 15.86 15.30 -2.85
N ALA A 41 15.30 16.50 -2.60
CA ALA A 41 14.24 16.69 -1.62
C ALA A 41 13.00 15.84 -1.96
N TYR A 42 12.60 15.80 -3.23
CA TYR A 42 11.49 14.97 -3.70
C TYR A 42 11.75 13.47 -3.48
N ARG A 43 12.95 12.99 -3.81
CA ARG A 43 13.36 11.60 -3.59
C ARG A 43 13.32 11.25 -2.10
N TYR A 44 13.86 12.12 -1.25
CA TYR A 44 13.86 11.94 0.20
C TYR A 44 12.44 11.92 0.77
N PHE A 45 11.59 12.87 0.37
CA PHE A 45 10.20 12.93 0.81
C PHE A 45 9.41 11.70 0.37
N LYS A 46 9.58 11.25 -0.88
CA LYS A 46 8.94 10.03 -1.39
C LYS A 46 9.40 8.80 -0.61
N HIS A 47 10.69 8.69 -0.30
CA HIS A 47 11.20 7.57 0.48
C HIS A 47 10.68 7.60 1.92
N SER A 48 10.58 8.79 2.53
CA SER A 48 9.98 8.96 3.86
C SER A 48 8.49 8.61 3.87
N GLN A 49 7.74 8.92 2.82
CA GLN A 49 6.35 8.47 2.69
C GLN A 49 6.24 6.96 2.61
N GLN A 50 7.08 6.32 1.79
CA GLN A 50 7.12 4.86 1.67
C GLN A 50 7.45 4.19 3.00
N GLN A 51 8.39 4.75 3.78
CA GLN A 51 8.70 4.27 5.12
C GLN A 51 7.53 4.48 6.11
N GLN A 52 6.77 5.56 6.00
CA GLN A 52 5.56 5.76 6.80
C GLN A 52 4.46 4.76 6.46
N GLU A 53 4.29 4.42 5.18
CA GLU A 53 3.33 3.40 4.75
C GLU A 53 3.76 2.01 5.23
N GLN A 54 5.05 1.68 5.12
CA GLN A 54 5.62 0.43 5.63
C GLN A 54 5.44 0.32 7.14
N THR A 55 5.81 1.35 7.91
CA THR A 55 5.64 1.34 9.37
C THR A 55 4.18 1.33 9.81
N ARG A 56 3.26 1.95 9.06
CA ARG A 56 1.82 1.82 9.30
C ARG A 56 1.34 0.38 9.04
N SER A 57 1.79 -0.25 7.96
CA SER A 57 1.43 -1.63 7.65
C SER A 57 1.98 -2.62 8.68
N GLU A 58 3.23 -2.44 9.13
CA GLU A 58 3.82 -3.23 10.22
C GLU A 58 3.05 -3.03 11.51
N ARG A 59 2.76 -1.79 11.92
CA ARG A 59 1.96 -1.54 13.14
C ARG A 59 0.56 -2.17 13.07
N GLN A 60 -0.06 -2.21 11.89
CA GLN A 60 -1.35 -2.90 11.70
C GLN A 60 -1.21 -4.43 11.75
N ALA A 61 -0.11 -4.98 11.26
CA ALA A 61 0.18 -6.41 11.38
C ALA A 61 0.41 -6.80 12.85
N TYR A 62 1.23 -6.03 13.59
CA TYR A 62 1.45 -6.23 15.02
C TYR A 62 0.17 -6.11 15.85
N LYS A 63 -0.68 -5.11 15.56
CA LYS A 63 -1.98 -4.97 16.23
C LYS A 63 -2.87 -6.19 16.03
N ARG A 64 -2.98 -6.70 14.79
CA ARG A 64 -3.78 -7.90 14.48
C ARG A 64 -3.22 -9.16 15.16
N TYR A 65 -1.91 -9.31 15.21
CA TYR A 65 -1.29 -10.44 15.90
C TYR A 65 -1.54 -10.41 17.40
N ASN A 66 -1.41 -9.23 18.02
CA ASN A 66 -1.69 -9.08 19.45
C ASN A 66 -3.18 -9.31 19.78
N ASP A 67 -4.09 -8.82 18.92
CA ASP A 67 -5.53 -9.07 19.03
C ASP A 67 -5.87 -10.57 18.96
N TYR A 68 -5.17 -11.31 18.10
CA TYR A 68 -5.32 -12.77 17.99
C TYR A 68 -4.88 -13.47 19.28
N LEU A 69 -3.72 -13.10 19.84
CA LEU A 69 -3.26 -13.67 21.11
C LEU A 69 -4.23 -13.35 22.25
N ASP A 70 -4.67 -12.11 22.39
CA ASP A 70 -5.59 -11.68 23.44
C ASP A 70 -6.97 -12.37 23.31
N SER A 71 -7.49 -12.48 22.08
CA SER A 71 -8.73 -13.23 21.80
C SER A 71 -8.58 -14.73 22.08
N THR A 72 -7.39 -15.30 21.87
CA THR A 72 -7.12 -16.72 22.10
C THR A 72 -6.90 -17.01 23.58
N GLU A 73 -6.27 -16.11 24.33
CA GLU A 73 -6.14 -16.20 25.80
C GLU A 73 -7.48 -15.99 26.51
N GLN A 74 -8.31 -15.05 26.06
CA GLN A 74 -9.67 -14.87 26.58
C GLN A 74 -10.60 -16.05 26.22
N ALA A 75 -10.40 -16.69 25.06
CA ALA A 75 -11.10 -17.91 24.69
C ALA A 75 -10.60 -19.14 25.47
N ALA A 76 -9.31 -19.20 25.81
CA ALA A 76 -8.72 -20.27 26.61
C ALA A 76 -9.06 -20.16 28.11
N ALA A 77 -9.36 -18.96 28.62
CA ALA A 77 -9.72 -18.73 30.02
C ALA A 77 -11.21 -18.95 30.35
N LYS A 78 -12.09 -19.19 29.36
CA LYS A 78 -13.51 -19.48 29.59
C LYS A 78 -13.78 -20.98 29.46
N PRO A 79 -14.07 -21.71 30.56
CA PRO A 79 -14.50 -23.09 30.47
C PRO A 79 -15.77 -23.16 29.60
N ALA A 80 -15.83 -24.18 28.76
CA ALA A 80 -16.95 -24.49 27.87
C ALA A 80 -18.30 -24.35 28.58
N ALA A 81 -18.96 -23.22 28.39
CA ALA A 81 -20.40 -23.12 28.61
C ALA A 81 -21.05 -23.62 27.32
N SER A 82 -21.58 -24.85 27.36
CA SER A 82 -22.54 -25.35 26.40
C SER A 82 -23.57 -24.26 26.12
N GLN A 83 -23.46 -23.58 24.97
CA GLN A 83 -24.50 -22.68 24.50
C GLN A 83 -25.65 -23.58 24.02
N SER A 84 -26.56 -23.85 24.95
CA SER A 84 -27.91 -24.33 24.68
C SER A 84 -28.57 -23.39 23.67
N VAL A 85 -28.73 -23.87 22.44
CA VAL A 85 -29.49 -23.21 21.38
C VAL A 85 -30.98 -23.25 21.78
N PRO A 86 -31.72 -22.12 21.79
CA PRO A 86 -33.17 -22.18 21.92
C PRO A 86 -33.75 -22.85 20.68
N ALA A 87 -34.40 -23.98 20.86
CA ALA A 87 -35.22 -24.60 19.84
C ALA A 87 -36.45 -23.73 19.59
N THR A 88 -36.43 -22.94 18.52
CA THR A 88 -37.65 -22.33 17.96
C THR A 88 -37.86 -22.92 16.57
N ALA A 89 -38.76 -23.89 16.50
CA ALA A 89 -39.36 -24.32 15.25
C ALA A 89 -40.21 -23.18 14.67
N SER A 90 -40.00 -22.79 13.41
CA SER A 90 -41.03 -22.36 12.43
C SER A 90 -40.41 -21.82 11.12
N SER A 91 -40.92 -22.34 10.00
CA SER A 91 -40.80 -21.93 8.59
C SER A 91 -39.51 -22.26 7.80
N PRO A 92 -39.63 -22.74 6.54
CA PRO A 92 -38.49 -23.05 5.68
C PRO A 92 -37.91 -21.74 5.13
N ALA A 93 -36.82 -21.29 5.75
CA ALA A 93 -36.01 -20.20 5.20
C ALA A 93 -35.32 -20.67 3.92
N PRO A 94 -35.23 -19.85 2.86
CA PRO A 94 -34.41 -20.15 1.71
C PRO A 94 -32.98 -20.40 2.19
N ALA A 95 -32.39 -21.53 1.78
CA ALA A 95 -31.08 -21.99 2.23
C ALA A 95 -30.08 -20.83 2.18
N ALA A 96 -29.63 -20.38 3.35
CA ALA A 96 -28.52 -19.45 3.44
C ALA A 96 -27.33 -20.05 2.66
N PRO A 97 -26.57 -19.25 1.92
CA PRO A 97 -25.41 -19.76 1.20
C PRO A 97 -24.53 -20.54 2.18
N PRO A 98 -24.07 -21.76 1.81
CA PRO A 98 -23.32 -22.61 2.72
C PRO A 98 -22.10 -21.87 3.23
N SER A 99 -21.89 -21.92 4.55
CA SER A 99 -20.72 -21.30 5.18
C SER A 99 -19.42 -21.90 4.61
N MET A 100 -18.31 -21.16 4.66
CA MET A 100 -17.01 -21.67 4.19
C MET A 100 -16.62 -22.97 4.90
N ALA A 101 -16.96 -23.10 6.19
CA ALA A 101 -16.80 -24.33 6.96
C ALA A 101 -17.62 -25.48 6.39
N GLU A 102 -18.88 -25.22 6.02
CA GLU A 102 -19.77 -26.23 5.45
C GLU A 102 -19.25 -26.74 4.10
N LYS A 103 -18.76 -25.83 3.25
CA LYS A 103 -18.17 -26.17 1.95
C LYS A 103 -16.89 -27.00 2.06
N LEU A 104 -16.15 -26.85 3.15
CA LEU A 104 -14.97 -27.66 3.43
C LEU A 104 -15.36 -29.04 3.96
N LEU A 105 -16.28 -29.09 4.91
CA LEU A 105 -16.71 -30.34 5.54
C LEU A 105 -17.49 -31.26 4.59
N SER A 106 -18.08 -30.70 3.52
CA SER A 106 -18.71 -31.50 2.48
C SER A 106 -17.71 -32.22 1.55
N HIS A 107 -16.42 -31.86 1.60
CA HIS A 107 -15.40 -32.48 0.76
C HIS A 107 -14.71 -33.65 1.49
N PRO A 108 -14.65 -34.85 0.90
CA PRO A 108 -14.17 -36.06 1.57
C PRO A 108 -12.69 -36.00 1.97
N ALA A 109 -11.91 -35.09 1.39
CA ALA A 109 -10.49 -34.88 1.73
C ALA A 109 -10.27 -33.91 2.90
N VAL A 110 -11.32 -33.37 3.52
CA VAL A 110 -11.20 -32.45 4.65
C VAL A 110 -11.50 -33.18 5.96
N THR A 111 -10.54 -33.16 6.87
CA THR A 111 -10.74 -33.60 8.26
C THR A 111 -10.52 -32.40 9.17
N PRO A 112 -11.52 -31.94 9.94
CA PRO A 112 -11.36 -30.78 10.80
C PRO A 112 -10.42 -31.11 11.97
N GLY A 113 -9.38 -30.28 12.12
CA GLY A 113 -8.45 -30.32 13.25
C GLY A 113 -8.48 -29.03 14.07
N PRO A 114 -7.68 -28.94 15.15
CA PRO A 114 -7.52 -27.69 15.90
C PRO A 114 -7.14 -26.54 14.96
N GLY A 115 -7.88 -25.42 15.02
CA GLY A 115 -7.66 -24.26 14.13
C GLY A 115 -8.48 -24.27 12.82
N PHE A 116 -9.27 -25.32 12.56
CA PHE A 116 -10.17 -25.36 11.38
C PHE A 116 -11.21 -24.24 11.34
N SER A 117 -11.61 -23.70 12.50
CA SER A 117 -12.52 -22.55 12.59
C SER A 117 -11.87 -21.20 12.28
N ALA A 118 -10.55 -21.14 12.09
CA ALA A 118 -9.86 -19.90 11.75
C ALA A 118 -10.26 -19.42 10.35
N PRO A 119 -10.68 -18.14 10.17
CA PRO A 119 -11.14 -17.63 8.88
C PRO A 119 -10.14 -17.84 7.73
N GLY A 120 -8.84 -17.68 7.99
CA GLY A 120 -7.79 -17.87 6.97
C GLY A 120 -7.60 -19.33 6.53
N VAL A 121 -7.79 -20.28 7.45
CA VAL A 121 -7.73 -21.72 7.16
C VAL A 121 -8.93 -22.12 6.30
N GLN A 122 -10.12 -21.62 6.65
CA GLN A 122 -11.32 -21.92 5.89
C GLN A 122 -11.27 -21.32 4.47
N GLN A 123 -10.85 -20.07 4.35
CA GLN A 123 -10.71 -19.40 3.06
C GLN A 123 -9.72 -20.12 2.15
N THR A 124 -8.57 -20.53 2.70
CA THR A 124 -7.54 -21.25 1.94
C THR A 124 -8.03 -22.65 1.53
N GLY A 125 -8.68 -23.38 2.43
CA GLY A 125 -9.19 -24.71 2.10
C GLY A 125 -10.29 -24.66 1.04
N VAL A 126 -11.18 -23.66 1.06
CA VAL A 126 -12.22 -23.49 0.03
C VAL A 126 -11.58 -23.26 -1.34
N ALA A 127 -10.57 -22.39 -1.40
CA ALA A 127 -9.85 -22.12 -2.65
C ALA A 127 -9.13 -23.37 -3.21
N ILE A 128 -8.59 -24.23 -2.32
CA ILE A 128 -7.96 -25.49 -2.73
C ILE A 128 -8.99 -26.45 -3.31
N ILE A 129 -10.15 -26.62 -2.67
CA ILE A 129 -11.23 -27.49 -3.17
C ILE A 129 -11.72 -26.98 -4.53
N ASP A 130 -11.96 -25.68 -4.66
CA ASP A 130 -12.42 -25.08 -5.92
C ASP A 130 -11.42 -25.33 -7.06
N ALA A 131 -10.11 -25.24 -6.78
CA ALA A 131 -9.07 -25.53 -7.76
C ALA A 131 -9.03 -27.03 -8.15
N ILE A 132 -9.20 -27.93 -7.18
CA ILE A 132 -9.23 -29.39 -7.42
C ILE A 132 -10.45 -29.77 -8.26
N ASP A 133 -11.63 -29.27 -7.90
CA ASP A 133 -12.87 -29.55 -8.61
C ASP A 133 -12.81 -29.03 -10.06
N HIS A 134 -12.26 -27.83 -10.26
CA HIS A 134 -12.03 -27.27 -11.58
C HIS A 134 -11.04 -28.13 -12.39
N ALA A 135 -9.92 -28.53 -11.80
CA ALA A 135 -8.93 -29.38 -12.46
C ALA A 135 -9.50 -30.76 -12.83
N GLN A 136 -10.32 -31.36 -11.97
CA GLN A 136 -10.98 -32.64 -12.26
C GLN A 136 -12.06 -32.51 -13.34
N ALA A 137 -12.80 -31.40 -13.37
CA ALA A 137 -13.76 -31.14 -14.43
C ALA A 137 -13.08 -30.98 -15.79
N THR A 138 -11.95 -30.26 -15.84
CA THR A 138 -11.15 -30.10 -17.07
C THR A 138 -10.45 -31.40 -17.49
N ALA A 139 -9.98 -32.23 -16.56
CA ALA A 139 -9.30 -33.49 -16.88
C ALA A 139 -10.23 -34.62 -17.37
N ARG A 140 -11.56 -34.46 -17.22
CA ARG A 140 -12.58 -35.42 -17.70
C ARG A 140 -13.22 -35.01 -19.03
N GLN A 141 -12.84 -33.88 -19.61
CA GLN A 141 -13.20 -33.44 -20.95
C GLN A 141 -12.15 -33.89 -21.97
#